data_AF-A0A1V5KHW1-F1
#
_entry.id   AF-A0A1V5KHW1-F1
#
_cell.length_a   1.000
_cell.length_b   1.000
_cell.length_c   1.000
_cell.angle_alpha   90.00
_cell.angle_beta   90.00
_cell.angle_gamma   90.00
#
_symmetry.space_group_name_H-M   'P 1'
#
loop_
_entity.id
_entity.type
_entity.pdbx_description
1 polymer ?
#
loop_
_entity_poly.entity_id
_entity_poly.type
_entity_poly.pdbx_seq_one_letter_code
_entity_poly.pdbx_strand_id
1 'polypeptide(L)'
;MTMHGVPHNRAAELNTFFQPYRERRNARNRKMVAGVNDLMGKYGIAIDFDRDVLPLSNFSRGGSVTERHIASALSRKLLEAVGAGERLVQFIRGEMKLPLSPKIEGWLLDENNPHAMYDLLGWVKSDLIAKFYVDATDECPDVEDILRLSEEIGAISAYAYLGDVGQSVTGDKRAQKFEDEYLDELVAYIARLGFRAITYMPSRNTRAQLDRVRALCERYALFQISGEDINSPRQSFVCEAQRDPAFRNLFFSTWALIAHEWRATADPQGGLFSARSVEKWPALADRVAAFAEFGRRL
;
A
#
# COMPACT_ATOMS: atom_id res chain seq x y z
N MET A 1 -0.20 2.88 8.12
CA MET A 1 -0.32 1.73 9.04
C MET A 1 -0.93 0.55 8.29
N THR A 2 -0.50 -0.66 8.62
CA THR A 2 -1.13 -1.92 8.17
C THR A 2 -1.58 -2.73 9.37
N MET A 3 -2.60 -3.56 9.19
CA MET A 3 -2.99 -4.61 10.14
C MET A 3 -2.77 -5.95 9.46
N HIS A 4 -1.75 -6.69 9.91
CA HIS A 4 -1.44 -8.02 9.42
C HIS A 4 -2.11 -9.07 10.31
N GLY A 5 -2.18 -10.31 9.84
CA GLY A 5 -2.51 -11.40 10.74
C GLY A 5 -3.97 -11.44 11.20
N VAL A 6 -4.89 -10.74 10.51
CA VAL A 6 -6.29 -10.61 10.94
C VAL A 6 -6.92 -12.00 11.01
N PRO A 7 -7.46 -12.44 12.17
CA PRO A 7 -8.15 -13.72 12.26
C PRO A 7 -9.31 -13.79 11.26
N HIS A 8 -9.46 -14.92 10.58
CA HIS A 8 -10.34 -15.07 9.42
C HIS A 8 -11.82 -14.78 9.74
N ASN A 9 -12.23 -14.99 10.99
CA ASN A 9 -13.58 -14.73 11.48
C ASN A 9 -13.84 -13.26 11.90
N ARG A 10 -12.86 -12.36 11.77
CA ARG A 10 -12.97 -10.95 12.22
C ARG A 10 -13.07 -9.93 11.08
N ALA A 11 -13.11 -10.39 9.82
CA ALA A 11 -13.19 -9.51 8.65
C ALA A 11 -14.44 -8.61 8.65
N ALA A 12 -15.57 -9.06 9.23
CA ALA A 12 -16.79 -8.28 9.31
C ALA A 12 -16.66 -7.05 10.23
N GLU A 13 -15.96 -7.21 11.37
CA GLU A 13 -15.72 -6.12 12.32
C GLU A 13 -14.80 -5.07 11.72
N LEU A 14 -13.71 -5.52 11.06
CA LEU A 14 -12.82 -4.63 10.34
C LEU A 14 -13.57 -3.85 9.25
N ASN A 15 -14.45 -4.51 8.49
CA ASN A 15 -15.27 -3.83 7.50
C ASN A 15 -16.24 -2.82 8.10
N THR A 16 -16.87 -3.16 9.23
CA THR A 16 -17.78 -2.25 9.93
C THR A 16 -17.04 -1.00 10.41
N PHE A 17 -15.87 -1.17 11.03
CA PHE A 17 -15.04 -0.06 11.50
C PHE A 17 -14.65 0.89 10.36
N PHE A 18 -14.21 0.36 9.21
CA PHE A 18 -13.74 1.18 8.09
C PHE A 18 -14.87 1.76 7.22
N GLN A 19 -16.12 1.35 7.39
CA GLN A 19 -17.24 1.83 6.57
C GLN A 19 -17.38 3.37 6.58
N PRO A 20 -17.50 4.06 7.73
CA PRO A 20 -17.66 5.52 7.74
C PRO A 20 -16.47 6.25 7.10
N TYR A 21 -15.26 5.73 7.26
CA TYR A 21 -14.06 6.31 6.63
C TYR A 21 -14.08 6.15 5.10
N ARG A 22 -14.55 5.00 4.59
CA ARG A 22 -14.76 4.80 3.15
C ARG A 22 -15.82 5.73 2.58
N GLU A 23 -16.89 6.00 3.32
CA GLU A 23 -17.95 6.93 2.88
C GLU A 23 -17.42 8.37 2.76
N ARG A 24 -16.67 8.85 3.75
CA ARG A 24 -15.99 10.16 3.70
C ARG A 24 -14.98 10.23 2.56
N ARG A 25 -14.20 9.17 2.37
CA ARG A 25 -13.29 9.06 1.23
C ARG A 25 -14.00 9.13 -0.11
N ASN A 26 -15.16 8.48 -0.24
CA ASN A 26 -15.95 8.57 -1.47
C ASN A 26 -16.51 9.98 -1.69
N ALA A 27 -16.92 10.69 -0.63
CA ALA A 27 -17.31 12.09 -0.75
C ALA A 27 -16.15 12.96 -1.27
N ARG A 28 -14.92 12.74 -0.79
CA ARG A 28 -13.72 13.41 -1.32
C ARG A 28 -13.43 13.01 -2.77
N ASN A 29 -13.47 11.72 -3.08
CA ASN A 29 -13.20 11.20 -4.42
C ASN A 29 -14.20 11.73 -5.47
N ARG A 30 -15.47 11.97 -5.09
CA ARG A 30 -16.44 12.65 -5.95
C ARG A 30 -16.03 14.08 -6.31
N LYS A 31 -15.47 14.83 -5.35
CA LYS A 31 -14.90 16.17 -5.60
C LYS A 31 -13.71 16.09 -6.55
N MET A 32 -12.85 15.08 -6.36
CA MET A 32 -11.72 14.84 -7.27
C MET A 32 -12.18 14.49 -8.69
N VAL A 33 -13.26 13.70 -8.84
CA VAL A 33 -13.89 13.42 -10.14
C VAL A 33 -14.44 14.70 -10.79
N ALA A 34 -15.07 15.59 -10.02
CA ALA A 34 -15.48 16.90 -10.54
C ALA A 34 -14.27 17.71 -11.04
N GLY A 35 -13.18 17.76 -10.27
CA GLY A 35 -11.94 18.41 -10.71
C GLY A 35 -11.33 17.80 -11.97
N VAL A 36 -11.42 16.48 -12.16
CA VAL A 36 -11.06 15.83 -13.43
C VAL A 36 -11.94 16.34 -14.58
N ASN A 37 -13.25 16.41 -14.37
CA ASN A 37 -14.18 16.85 -15.41
C ASN A 37 -14.02 18.33 -15.76
N ASP A 38 -13.69 19.19 -14.79
CA ASP A 38 -13.33 20.59 -15.04
C ASP A 38 -12.05 20.70 -15.89
N LEU A 39 -11.05 19.86 -15.58
CA LEU A 39 -9.78 19.83 -16.30
C LEU A 39 -9.93 19.32 -17.74
N MET A 40 -10.74 18.27 -17.91
CA MET A 40 -10.82 17.46 -19.14
C MET A 40 -12.02 17.80 -20.01
N GLY A 41 -13.02 18.50 -19.49
CA GLY A 41 -14.29 18.78 -20.17
C GLY A 41 -14.12 19.58 -21.46
N LYS A 42 -13.13 20.46 -21.54
CA LYS A 42 -12.78 21.20 -22.79
C LYS A 42 -12.35 20.30 -23.94
N TYR A 43 -11.96 19.05 -23.65
CA TYR A 43 -11.63 18.03 -24.64
C TYR A 43 -12.79 17.06 -24.90
N GLY A 44 -13.97 17.31 -24.32
CA GLY A 44 -15.11 16.39 -24.39
C GLY A 44 -14.91 15.10 -23.57
N ILE A 45 -13.95 15.08 -22.64
CA ILE A 45 -13.64 13.92 -21.81
C ILE A 45 -14.17 14.14 -20.41
N ALA A 46 -14.99 13.20 -19.93
CA ALA A 46 -15.52 13.19 -18.57
C ALA A 46 -15.58 11.76 -18.01
N ILE A 47 -15.49 11.64 -16.70
CA ILE A 47 -15.70 10.41 -15.94
C ILE A 47 -16.80 10.62 -14.91
N ASP A 48 -17.53 9.55 -14.62
CA ASP A 48 -18.53 9.48 -13.57
C ASP A 48 -18.05 8.59 -12.42
N PHE A 49 -18.26 9.02 -11.19
CA PHE A 49 -17.78 8.28 -10.03
C PHE A 49 -18.47 6.91 -9.89
N ASP A 50 -19.78 6.83 -10.05
CA ASP A 50 -20.54 5.60 -9.79
C ASP A 50 -20.44 4.61 -10.95
N ARG A 51 -20.44 5.12 -12.18
CA ARG A 51 -20.40 4.29 -13.40
C ARG A 51 -18.97 3.91 -13.79
N ASP A 52 -18.01 4.84 -13.70
CA ASP A 52 -16.69 4.65 -14.29
C ASP A 52 -15.60 4.37 -13.23
N VAL A 53 -15.74 4.86 -11.99
CA VAL A 53 -14.71 4.70 -10.93
C VAL A 53 -15.04 3.58 -9.95
N LEU A 54 -16.23 3.60 -9.35
CA LEU A 54 -16.63 2.67 -8.27
C LEU A 54 -16.50 1.19 -8.67
N PRO A 55 -16.89 0.76 -9.90
CA PRO A 55 -16.78 -0.64 -10.30
C PRO A 55 -15.33 -1.15 -10.38
N LEU A 56 -14.33 -0.27 -10.39
CA LEU A 56 -12.91 -0.64 -10.43
C LEU A 56 -12.34 -1.05 -9.07
N SER A 57 -13.06 -0.81 -7.96
CA SER A 57 -12.48 -0.76 -6.60
C SER A 57 -12.87 -1.89 -5.65
N ASN A 58 -13.61 -2.91 -6.11
CA ASN A 58 -14.20 -3.94 -5.25
C ASN A 58 -14.96 -3.36 -4.03
N PHE A 59 -15.51 -2.15 -4.14
CA PHE A 59 -16.17 -1.44 -3.04
C PHE A 59 -17.29 -2.27 -2.40
N SER A 60 -18.08 -2.99 -3.21
CA SER A 60 -19.15 -3.89 -2.72
C SER A 60 -18.65 -5.06 -1.87
N ARG A 61 -17.34 -5.33 -1.86
CA ARG A 61 -16.68 -6.36 -1.05
C ARG A 61 -15.81 -5.76 0.07
N GLY A 62 -16.02 -4.49 0.43
CA GLY A 62 -15.26 -3.79 1.46
C GLY A 62 -13.99 -3.08 0.98
N GLY A 63 -13.75 -3.06 -0.35
CA GLY A 63 -12.65 -2.32 -0.96
C GLY A 63 -12.79 -0.80 -0.80
N SER A 64 -11.67 -0.08 -0.95
CA SER A 64 -11.61 1.38 -0.85
C SER A 64 -11.30 1.99 -2.21
N VAL A 65 -12.04 3.05 -2.57
CA VAL A 65 -11.77 3.83 -3.78
C VAL A 65 -10.63 4.80 -3.49
N THR A 66 -9.70 4.94 -4.42
CA THR A 66 -8.52 5.80 -4.30
C THR A 66 -8.31 6.56 -5.59
N GLU A 67 -7.37 7.50 -5.59
CA GLU A 67 -6.93 8.29 -6.74
C GLU A 67 -6.47 7.39 -7.89
N ARG A 68 -5.98 6.19 -7.58
CA ARG A 68 -5.62 5.18 -8.57
C ARG A 68 -6.81 4.74 -9.42
N HIS A 69 -7.99 4.60 -8.81
CA HIS A 69 -9.21 4.20 -9.51
C HIS A 69 -9.72 5.34 -10.39
N ILE A 70 -9.64 6.59 -9.90
CA ILE A 70 -9.96 7.79 -10.69
C ILE A 70 -9.01 7.89 -11.89
N ALA A 71 -7.70 7.73 -11.67
CA ALA A 71 -6.71 7.71 -12.74
C ALA A 71 -6.97 6.60 -13.75
N SER A 72 -7.33 5.39 -13.30
CA SER A 72 -7.68 4.29 -14.19
C SER A 72 -8.92 4.59 -15.04
N ALA A 73 -9.98 5.16 -14.45
CA ALA A 73 -11.17 5.56 -15.18
C ALA A 73 -10.85 6.63 -16.24
N LEU A 74 -10.04 7.64 -15.88
CA LEU A 74 -9.61 8.67 -16.82
C LEU A 74 -8.75 8.08 -17.95
N SER A 75 -7.80 7.19 -17.65
CA SER A 75 -6.99 6.51 -18.67
C SER A 75 -7.85 5.70 -19.65
N ARG A 76 -8.88 5.00 -19.15
CA ARG A 76 -9.84 4.29 -20.01
C ARG A 76 -10.61 5.24 -20.92
N LYS A 77 -11.09 6.37 -20.39
CA LYS A 77 -11.80 7.38 -21.18
C LYS A 77 -10.93 8.09 -22.21
N LEU A 78 -9.66 8.34 -21.89
CA LEU A 78 -8.68 8.87 -22.84
C LEU A 78 -8.49 7.91 -24.02
N LEU A 79 -8.31 6.61 -23.74
CA LEU A 79 -8.16 5.60 -24.79
C LEU A 79 -9.43 5.45 -25.64
N GLU A 80 -10.61 5.56 -25.03
CA GLU A 80 -11.90 5.50 -25.74
C GLU A 80 -12.11 6.72 -26.66
N ALA A 81 -11.82 7.93 -26.17
CA ALA A 81 -12.09 9.16 -26.90
C ALA A 81 -11.01 9.51 -27.94
N VAL A 82 -9.74 9.29 -27.61
CA VAL A 82 -8.60 9.71 -28.44
C VAL A 82 -8.07 8.56 -29.29
N GLY A 83 -8.12 7.32 -28.77
CA GLY A 83 -7.44 6.16 -29.30
C GLY A 83 -6.08 5.91 -28.63
N ALA A 84 -5.32 4.95 -29.16
CA ALA A 84 -3.97 4.60 -28.71
C ALA A 84 -2.89 5.08 -29.70
N GLY A 85 -1.61 4.81 -29.41
CA GLY A 85 -0.51 5.07 -30.33
C GLY A 85 -0.24 6.56 -30.54
N GLU A 86 0.14 6.91 -31.77
CA GLU A 86 0.52 8.26 -32.19
C GLU A 86 -0.56 9.31 -31.84
N ARG A 87 -1.85 8.97 -32.01
CA ARG A 87 -2.97 9.88 -31.71
C ARG A 87 -2.98 10.31 -30.25
N LEU A 88 -2.76 9.37 -29.33
CA LEU A 88 -2.72 9.65 -27.90
C LEU A 88 -1.51 10.52 -27.53
N VAL A 89 -0.34 10.20 -28.09
CA VAL A 89 0.89 10.96 -27.86
C VAL A 89 0.75 12.40 -28.36
N GLN A 90 0.22 12.59 -29.57
CA GLN A 90 -0.04 13.91 -30.14
C GLN A 90 -1.06 14.70 -29.33
N PHE A 91 -2.12 14.06 -28.84
CA PHE A 91 -3.08 14.70 -27.95
C PHE A 91 -2.42 15.20 -26.65
N ILE A 92 -1.62 14.36 -26.00
CA ILE A 92 -0.92 14.72 -24.75
C ILE A 92 0.06 15.88 -24.96
N ARG A 93 0.92 15.80 -25.99
CA ARG A 93 1.98 16.79 -26.21
C ARG A 93 1.49 18.06 -26.90
N GLY A 94 0.58 17.92 -27.85
CA GLY A 94 0.08 19.01 -28.68
C GLY A 94 -1.09 19.75 -28.06
N GLU A 95 -2.16 19.02 -27.73
CA GLU A 95 -3.42 19.61 -27.25
C GLU A 95 -3.41 19.88 -25.74
N MET A 96 -2.98 18.90 -24.95
CA MET A 96 -2.86 19.07 -23.49
C MET A 96 -1.61 19.86 -23.10
N LYS A 97 -0.58 19.88 -23.96
CA LYS A 97 0.73 20.51 -23.72
C LYS A 97 1.36 20.05 -22.40
N LEU A 98 1.25 18.75 -22.13
CA LEU A 98 1.79 18.11 -20.93
C LEU A 98 3.05 17.32 -21.26
N PRO A 99 3.97 17.18 -20.28
CA PRO A 99 5.18 16.42 -20.48
C PRO A 99 4.87 14.93 -20.67
N LEU A 100 5.67 14.29 -21.51
CA LEU A 100 5.70 12.85 -21.70
C LEU A 100 7.16 12.43 -21.74
N SER A 101 7.57 11.52 -20.86
CA SER A 101 8.95 11.05 -20.87
C SER A 101 9.19 10.13 -22.07
N PRO A 102 10.42 10.07 -22.63
CA PRO A 102 10.70 9.21 -23.78
C PRO A 102 10.35 7.73 -23.56
N LYS A 103 10.49 7.26 -22.31
CA LYS A 103 10.15 5.90 -21.90
C LYS A 103 8.64 5.63 -22.00
N ILE A 104 7.82 6.52 -21.44
CA ILE A 104 6.36 6.37 -21.49
C ILE A 104 5.86 6.58 -22.92
N GLU A 105 6.41 7.55 -23.65
CA GLU A 105 6.10 7.78 -25.07
C GLU A 105 6.33 6.51 -25.89
N GLY A 106 7.50 5.87 -25.76
CA GLY A 106 7.80 4.62 -26.43
C GLY A 106 6.81 3.50 -26.11
N TRP A 107 6.35 3.39 -24.86
CA TRP A 107 5.34 2.40 -24.49
C TRP A 107 3.95 2.71 -25.04
N LEU A 108 3.56 3.99 -25.12
CA LEU A 108 2.25 4.39 -25.65
C LEU A 108 2.18 4.30 -27.19
N LEU A 109 3.33 4.41 -27.87
CA LEU A 109 3.45 4.24 -29.33
C LEU A 109 3.43 2.77 -29.78
N ASP A 110 3.81 1.83 -28.91
CA ASP A 110 3.79 0.40 -29.24
C ASP A 110 2.35 -0.14 -29.31
N GLU A 111 1.87 -0.37 -30.53
CA GLU A 111 0.53 -0.90 -30.80
C GLU A 111 0.30 -2.31 -30.24
N ASN A 112 1.37 -3.07 -29.99
CA ASN A 112 1.29 -4.43 -29.46
C ASN A 112 1.42 -4.45 -27.92
N ASN A 113 1.53 -3.30 -27.26
CA ASN A 113 1.76 -3.23 -25.82
C ASN A 113 0.51 -3.69 -25.02
N PRO A 114 0.55 -4.86 -24.35
CA PRO A 114 -0.58 -5.35 -23.58
C PRO A 114 -0.80 -4.56 -22.27
N HIS A 115 0.11 -3.65 -21.94
CA HIS A 115 0.10 -2.87 -20.70
C HIS A 115 -0.20 -1.39 -20.92
N ALA A 116 -0.55 -0.97 -22.14
CA ALA A 116 -0.75 0.43 -22.50
C ALA A 116 -1.69 1.19 -21.55
N MET A 117 -2.78 0.55 -21.09
CA MET A 117 -3.70 1.15 -20.10
C MET A 117 -3.01 1.45 -18.76
N TYR A 118 -2.16 0.54 -18.28
CA TYR A 118 -1.42 0.73 -17.02
C TYR A 118 -0.28 1.75 -17.17
N ASP A 119 0.33 1.83 -18.35
CA ASP A 119 1.35 2.84 -18.65
C ASP A 119 0.74 4.24 -18.70
N LEU A 120 -0.42 4.38 -19.36
CA LEU A 120 -1.19 5.62 -19.36
C LEU A 120 -1.67 5.98 -17.95
N LEU A 121 -2.13 5.01 -17.16
CA LEU A 121 -2.46 5.22 -15.74
C LEU A 121 -1.26 5.74 -14.97
N GLY A 122 -0.07 5.18 -15.21
CA GLY A 122 1.18 5.65 -14.62
C GLY A 122 1.43 7.13 -14.89
N TRP A 123 1.26 7.55 -16.14
CA TRP A 123 1.39 8.95 -16.55
C TRP A 123 0.31 9.86 -15.95
N VAL A 124 -0.96 9.45 -15.96
CA VAL A 124 -2.05 10.20 -15.31
C VAL A 124 -1.72 10.42 -13.83
N LYS A 125 -1.19 9.39 -13.16
CA LYS A 125 -0.79 9.50 -11.75
C LYS A 125 0.34 10.50 -11.52
N SER A 126 1.37 10.52 -12.37
CA SER A 126 2.52 11.40 -12.20
C SER A 126 2.21 12.87 -12.52
N ASP A 127 1.42 13.11 -13.57
CA ASP A 127 1.33 14.44 -14.18
C ASP A 127 -0.03 15.12 -13.99
N LEU A 128 -1.10 14.36 -13.71
CA LEU A 128 -2.45 14.90 -13.58
C LEU A 128 -3.01 14.91 -12.15
N ILE A 129 -2.69 13.93 -11.30
CA ILE A 129 -3.31 13.84 -9.96
C ILE A 129 -3.21 15.14 -9.17
N ALA A 130 -2.04 15.77 -9.15
CA ALA A 130 -1.83 17.02 -8.41
C ALA A 130 -2.75 18.18 -8.85
N LYS A 131 -3.34 18.11 -10.06
CA LYS A 131 -4.23 19.14 -10.60
C LYS A 131 -5.68 19.01 -10.11
N PHE A 132 -6.08 17.83 -9.63
CA PHE A 132 -7.44 17.56 -9.14
C PHE A 132 -7.44 16.96 -7.73
N TYR A 133 -6.29 16.95 -7.06
CA TYR A 133 -6.15 16.41 -5.71
C TYR A 133 -6.89 17.27 -4.69
N VAL A 134 -7.53 16.60 -3.74
CA VAL A 134 -8.19 17.21 -2.59
C VAL A 134 -7.61 16.54 -1.35
N ASP A 135 -7.21 17.33 -0.36
CA ASP A 135 -6.58 16.81 0.85
C ASP A 135 -7.47 15.82 1.60
N ALA A 136 -6.85 14.76 2.12
CA ALA A 136 -7.47 13.85 3.08
C ALA A 136 -7.68 14.56 4.42
N THR A 137 -8.87 14.44 5.00
CA THR A 137 -9.18 15.00 6.32
C THR A 137 -9.82 13.93 7.21
N ASP A 138 -11.14 13.87 7.25
CA ASP A 138 -11.96 13.04 8.13
C ASP A 138 -12.05 11.56 7.71
N GLU A 139 -11.43 11.19 6.60
CA GLU A 139 -11.36 9.84 6.07
C GLU A 139 -10.24 8.97 6.65
N CYS A 140 -9.40 9.54 7.52
CA CYS A 140 -8.34 8.83 8.22
C CYS A 140 -8.76 8.57 9.68
N PRO A 141 -8.77 7.31 10.16
CA PRO A 141 -8.97 7.04 11.57
C PRO A 141 -7.82 7.57 12.43
N ASP A 142 -8.10 7.87 13.69
CA ASP A 142 -7.05 8.13 14.68
C ASP A 142 -6.22 6.86 14.89
N VAL A 143 -4.90 7.02 15.04
CA VAL A 143 -3.98 5.89 15.20
C VAL A 143 -4.28 5.08 16.46
N GLU A 144 -4.72 5.73 17.54
CA GLU A 144 -5.07 5.05 18.80
C GLU A 144 -6.29 4.14 18.60
N ASP A 145 -7.26 4.57 17.80
CA ASP A 145 -8.45 3.78 17.49
C ASP A 145 -8.11 2.56 16.63
N ILE A 146 -7.20 2.70 15.66
CA ILE A 146 -6.75 1.55 14.86
C ILE A 146 -5.94 0.58 15.71
N LEU A 147 -5.08 1.07 16.61
CA LEU A 147 -4.33 0.22 17.53
C LEU A 147 -5.27 -0.56 18.46
N ARG A 148 -6.27 0.12 19.03
CA ARG A 148 -7.30 -0.51 19.87
C ARG A 148 -8.05 -1.60 19.09
N LEU A 149 -8.53 -1.27 17.88
CA LEU A 149 -9.19 -2.24 17.00
C LEU A 149 -8.29 -3.44 16.72
N SER A 150 -7.00 -3.21 16.42
CA SER A 150 -6.04 -4.27 16.14
C SER A 150 -5.94 -5.25 17.31
N GLU A 151 -5.85 -4.75 18.55
CA GLU A 151 -5.80 -5.60 19.75
C GLU A 151 -7.13 -6.34 19.97
N GLU A 152 -8.27 -5.65 19.82
CA GLU A 152 -9.62 -6.23 20.01
C GLU A 152 -9.94 -7.36 19.03
N ILE A 153 -9.48 -7.24 17.78
CA ILE A 153 -9.69 -8.30 16.77
C ILE A 153 -8.55 -9.31 16.72
N GLY A 154 -7.50 -9.12 17.51
CA GLY A 154 -6.32 -9.99 17.51
C GLY A 154 -5.49 -9.90 16.23
N ALA A 155 -5.50 -8.75 15.54
CA ALA A 155 -4.61 -8.45 14.43
C ALA A 155 -3.27 -7.86 14.91
N ILE A 156 -2.29 -7.81 14.03
CA ILE A 156 -0.95 -7.26 14.28
C ILE A 156 -0.82 -5.89 13.63
N SER A 157 -0.83 -4.85 14.46
CA SER A 157 -0.54 -3.48 14.07
C SER A 157 0.90 -3.33 13.60
N ALA A 158 1.08 -2.80 12.39
CA ALA A 158 2.40 -2.51 11.85
C ALA A 158 2.53 -1.08 11.30
N TYR A 159 3.61 -0.41 11.67
CA TYR A 159 4.03 0.81 10.99
C TYR A 159 4.65 0.44 9.64
N ALA A 160 4.25 1.13 8.58
CA ALA A 160 4.76 0.87 7.23
C ALA A 160 5.94 1.80 6.96
N TYR A 161 7.14 1.30 7.14
CA TYR A 161 8.37 2.02 6.82
C TYR A 161 8.55 2.08 5.30
N LEU A 162 8.65 3.30 4.78
CA LEU A 162 8.86 3.61 3.37
C LEU A 162 10.33 3.93 3.07
N GLY A 163 11.00 4.62 4.00
CA GLY A 163 12.35 5.14 3.89
C GLY A 163 12.52 6.22 2.82
N ASP A 164 13.54 7.07 2.98
CA ASP A 164 13.87 8.14 2.04
C ASP A 164 14.28 7.56 0.68
N VAL A 165 13.76 8.16 -0.39
CA VAL A 165 14.03 7.73 -1.76
C VAL A 165 14.88 8.79 -2.44
N GLY A 166 16.15 8.47 -2.72
CA GLY A 166 17.05 9.32 -3.51
C GLY A 166 16.82 9.18 -5.02
N GLN A 167 16.68 7.94 -5.51
CA GLN A 167 16.32 7.60 -6.90
C GLN A 167 15.29 6.45 -6.88
N SER A 168 14.20 6.58 -7.65
CA SER A 168 13.18 5.52 -7.76
C SER A 168 13.72 4.30 -8.51
N VAL A 169 13.55 3.09 -7.97
CA VAL A 169 13.87 1.82 -8.65
C VAL A 169 13.12 1.67 -9.98
N THR A 170 11.94 2.29 -10.13
CA THR A 170 11.17 2.28 -11.38
C THR A 170 11.47 3.47 -12.31
N GLY A 171 12.22 4.47 -11.85
CA GLY A 171 12.49 5.73 -12.56
C GLY A 171 11.37 6.77 -12.50
N ASP A 172 10.24 6.46 -11.85
CA ASP A 172 9.02 7.27 -11.95
C ASP A 172 8.69 8.09 -10.68
N LYS A 173 9.53 8.03 -9.63
CA LYS A 173 9.32 8.78 -8.37
C LYS A 173 10.40 9.84 -8.19
N ARG A 174 9.97 11.06 -7.85
CA ARG A 174 10.86 12.16 -7.44
C ARG A 174 11.59 11.78 -6.15
N ALA A 175 12.76 12.36 -5.91
CA ALA A 175 13.43 12.24 -4.63
C ALA A 175 12.46 12.72 -3.52
N GLN A 176 12.29 11.90 -2.49
CA GLN A 176 11.32 12.13 -1.41
C GLN A 176 12.00 11.84 -0.08
N LYS A 177 11.98 12.84 0.79
CA LYS A 177 12.32 12.68 2.20
C LYS A 177 11.07 12.20 2.93
N PHE A 178 11.24 11.17 3.76
CA PHE A 178 10.21 10.54 4.55
C PHE A 178 10.61 10.59 6.03
N GLU A 179 11.09 9.48 6.58
CA GLU A 179 11.27 9.28 8.02
C GLU A 179 12.70 9.03 8.47
N ASP A 180 13.69 8.99 7.58
CA ASP A 180 15.05 8.56 7.98
C ASP A 180 15.78 9.57 8.88
N GLU A 181 15.54 10.87 8.72
CA GLU A 181 16.22 11.89 9.53
C GLU A 181 15.84 11.81 11.03
N TYR A 182 14.64 11.33 11.35
CA TYR A 182 14.10 11.25 12.71
C TYR A 182 13.69 9.83 13.11
N LEU A 183 14.23 8.81 12.41
CA LEU A 183 13.81 7.41 12.56
C LEU A 183 13.91 6.87 14.00
N ASP A 184 14.97 7.23 14.73
CA ASP A 184 15.16 6.80 16.12
C ASP A 184 14.04 7.32 17.04
N GLU A 185 13.66 8.59 16.89
CA GLU A 185 12.56 9.22 17.64
C GLU A 185 11.22 8.63 17.23
N LEU A 186 11.01 8.43 15.93
CA LEU A 186 9.80 7.83 15.39
C LEU A 186 9.60 6.41 15.91
N VAL A 187 10.61 5.55 15.83
CA VAL A 187 10.48 4.15 16.25
C VAL A 187 10.25 4.04 17.76
N ALA A 188 10.93 4.88 18.55
CA ALA A 188 10.67 4.98 19.99
C ALA A 188 9.21 5.40 20.27
N TYR A 189 8.71 6.39 19.53
CA TYR A 189 7.35 6.89 19.67
C TYR A 189 6.30 5.82 19.32
N ILE A 190 6.40 5.14 18.18
CA ILE A 190 5.42 4.12 17.76
C ILE A 190 5.45 2.89 18.69
N ALA A 191 6.63 2.52 19.20
CA ALA A 191 6.75 1.44 20.18
C ALA A 191 6.02 1.79 21.49
N ARG A 192 6.22 3.02 21.99
CA ARG A 192 5.50 3.54 23.16
C ARG A 192 4.00 3.64 22.93
N LEU A 193 3.59 4.02 21.71
CA LEU A 193 2.18 4.14 21.34
C LEU A 193 1.47 2.78 21.31
N GLY A 194 2.21 1.68 21.12
CA GLY A 194 1.67 0.31 21.21
C GLY A 194 1.68 -0.47 19.89
N PHE A 195 2.38 -0.01 18.86
CA PHE A 195 2.59 -0.81 17.66
C PHE A 195 3.28 -2.14 17.98
N ARG A 196 2.84 -3.22 17.32
CA ARG A 196 3.44 -4.55 17.49
C ARG A 196 4.56 -4.83 16.49
N ALA A 197 4.56 -4.16 15.35
CA ALA A 197 5.44 -4.47 14.23
C ALA A 197 5.87 -3.25 13.42
N ILE A 198 6.94 -3.44 12.65
CA ILE A 198 7.28 -2.61 11.50
C ILE A 198 7.26 -3.50 10.26
N THR A 199 6.61 -3.04 9.20
CA THR A 199 6.68 -3.65 7.88
C THR A 199 7.56 -2.82 6.96
N TYR A 200 8.46 -3.47 6.21
CA TYR A 200 9.37 -2.83 5.27
C TYR A 200 9.61 -3.71 4.03
N MET A 201 10.16 -3.12 2.96
CA MET A 201 10.39 -3.78 1.67
C MET A 201 11.89 -3.81 1.36
N PRO A 202 12.54 -5.00 1.37
CA PRO A 202 13.96 -5.10 1.03
C PRO A 202 14.31 -4.52 -0.35
N SER A 203 13.39 -4.57 -1.31
CA SER A 203 13.58 -4.05 -2.67
C SER A 203 13.60 -2.51 -2.77
N ARG A 204 13.03 -1.83 -1.77
CA ARG A 204 12.73 -0.39 -1.81
C ARG A 204 13.78 0.45 -1.09
N ASN A 205 14.52 -0.14 -0.17
CA ASN A 205 15.40 0.56 0.75
C ASN A 205 16.85 0.10 0.58
N THR A 206 17.78 1.02 0.85
CA THR A 206 19.21 0.72 0.89
C THR A 206 19.55 -0.21 2.06
N ARG A 207 20.69 -0.89 1.97
CA ARG A 207 21.18 -1.76 3.06
C ARG A 207 21.34 -1.00 4.37
N ALA A 208 21.88 0.22 4.35
CA ALA A 208 22.08 1.05 5.53
C ALA A 208 20.74 1.43 6.22
N GLN A 209 19.72 1.79 5.43
CA GLN A 209 18.36 2.02 5.94
C GLN A 209 17.80 0.76 6.62
N LEU A 210 17.89 -0.39 5.95
CA LEU A 210 17.36 -1.65 6.45
C LEU A 210 18.08 -2.12 7.71
N ASP A 211 19.41 -2.02 7.78
CA ASP A 211 20.18 -2.40 8.98
C ASP A 211 19.79 -1.52 10.18
N ARG A 212 19.57 -0.21 9.97
CA ARG A 212 19.10 0.71 11.02
C ARG A 212 17.69 0.38 11.50
N VAL A 213 16.73 0.18 10.59
CA VAL A 213 15.35 -0.19 10.95
C VAL A 213 15.33 -1.50 11.73
N ARG A 214 16.09 -2.49 11.30
CA ARG A 214 16.16 -3.81 11.96
C ARG A 214 16.73 -3.72 13.37
N ALA A 215 17.82 -2.98 13.56
CA ALA A 215 18.39 -2.76 14.88
C ALA A 215 17.40 -2.06 15.82
N LEU A 216 16.62 -1.10 15.31
CA LEU A 216 15.56 -0.45 16.07
C LEU A 216 14.41 -1.42 16.41
N CYS A 217 14.02 -2.29 15.48
CA CYS A 217 13.01 -3.32 15.75
C CYS A 217 13.44 -4.27 16.87
N GLU A 218 14.71 -4.69 16.87
CA GLU A 218 15.27 -5.53 17.93
C GLU A 218 15.30 -4.79 19.27
N ARG A 219 15.75 -3.54 19.29
CA ARG A 219 15.80 -2.70 20.49
C ARG A 219 14.44 -2.51 21.16
N TYR A 220 13.39 -2.29 20.37
CA TYR A 220 12.04 -2.01 20.86
C TYR A 220 11.11 -3.21 20.85
N ALA A 221 11.63 -4.42 20.57
CA ALA A 221 10.85 -5.65 20.44
C ALA A 221 9.64 -5.50 19.48
N LEU A 222 9.88 -4.89 18.32
CA LEU A 222 8.91 -4.79 17.23
C LEU A 222 9.10 -5.94 16.26
N PHE A 223 8.01 -6.61 15.93
CA PHE A 223 8.02 -7.70 14.97
C PHE A 223 8.30 -7.18 13.55
N GLN A 224 9.12 -7.89 12.80
CA GLN A 224 9.58 -7.47 11.48
C GLN A 224 8.78 -8.21 10.41
N ILE A 225 8.05 -7.46 9.59
CA ILE A 225 7.23 -8.00 8.51
C ILE A 225 7.78 -7.50 7.17
N SER A 226 7.72 -8.36 6.15
CA SER A 226 8.06 -8.01 4.78
C SER A 226 6.87 -8.23 3.87
N GLY A 227 6.65 -7.32 2.93
CA GLY A 227 5.65 -7.46 1.88
C GLY A 227 5.94 -6.48 0.75
N GLU A 228 5.89 -6.95 -0.50
CA GLU A 228 6.10 -6.13 -1.69
C GLU A 228 4.79 -5.52 -2.19
N ASP A 229 4.82 -4.25 -2.57
CA ASP A 229 3.66 -3.55 -3.12
C ASP A 229 3.66 -3.62 -4.66
N ILE A 230 2.97 -4.64 -5.18
CA ILE A 230 2.83 -4.90 -6.61
C ILE A 230 1.60 -4.19 -7.14
N ASN A 231 1.85 -3.22 -8.03
CA ASN A 231 0.90 -2.22 -8.46
C ASN A 231 0.82 -2.11 -9.99
N SER A 232 1.57 -2.90 -10.73
CA SER A 232 1.61 -2.84 -12.19
C SER A 232 1.93 -4.23 -12.74
N PRO A 233 1.35 -4.63 -13.88
CA PRO A 233 1.72 -5.87 -14.54
C PRO A 233 3.19 -5.90 -14.99
N ARG A 234 3.86 -4.74 -15.05
CA ARG A 234 5.30 -4.66 -15.33
C ARG A 234 6.19 -4.97 -14.12
N GLN A 235 5.64 -5.03 -12.91
CA GLN A 235 6.41 -5.32 -11.71
C GLN A 235 6.53 -6.84 -11.51
N SER A 236 7.75 -7.30 -11.22
CA SER A 236 8.01 -8.70 -10.91
C SER A 236 7.42 -9.09 -9.55
N PHE A 237 6.83 -10.28 -9.48
CA PHE A 237 6.47 -10.92 -8.20
C PHE A 237 7.68 -11.48 -7.45
N VAL A 238 8.84 -11.58 -8.11
CA VAL A 238 10.08 -12.09 -7.50
C VAL A 238 10.83 -10.94 -6.84
N CYS A 239 10.91 -10.96 -5.50
CA CYS A 239 11.79 -10.07 -4.75
C CYS A 239 13.18 -10.71 -4.59
N GLU A 240 14.11 -10.35 -5.47
CA GLU A 240 15.49 -10.86 -5.39
C GLU A 240 16.23 -10.34 -4.14
N ALA A 241 15.94 -9.12 -3.71
CA ALA A 241 16.54 -8.53 -2.52
C ALA A 241 16.29 -9.37 -1.25
N GLN A 242 15.13 -10.03 -1.15
CA GLN A 242 14.78 -10.89 -0.02
C GLN A 242 15.59 -12.20 0.03
N ARG A 243 16.33 -12.55 -1.04
CA ARG A 243 17.21 -13.73 -1.05
C ARG A 243 18.49 -13.54 -0.24
N ASP A 244 18.82 -12.30 0.15
CA ASP A 244 19.98 -12.05 1.00
C ASP A 244 19.81 -12.78 2.35
N PRO A 245 20.81 -13.57 2.80
CA PRO A 245 20.76 -14.27 4.08
C PRO A 245 20.46 -13.38 5.28
N ALA A 246 20.78 -12.09 5.23
CA ALA A 246 20.46 -11.12 6.28
C ALA A 246 18.95 -10.96 6.51
N PHE A 247 18.11 -11.26 5.51
CA PHE A 247 16.65 -11.19 5.58
C PHE A 247 15.99 -12.54 5.87
N ARG A 248 16.78 -13.54 6.31
CA ARG A 248 16.24 -14.87 6.61
C ARG A 248 15.15 -14.82 7.70
N ASN A 249 15.26 -13.88 8.64
CA ASN A 249 14.27 -13.62 9.68
C ASN A 249 12.86 -13.33 9.12
N LEU A 250 12.78 -12.71 7.93
CA LEU A 250 11.51 -12.36 7.31
C LEU A 250 10.73 -13.61 6.85
N PHE A 251 11.41 -14.68 6.41
CA PHE A 251 10.74 -15.94 6.10
C PHE A 251 10.12 -16.59 7.33
N PHE A 252 10.82 -16.58 8.47
CA PHE A 252 10.25 -17.07 9.73
C PHE A 252 9.08 -16.22 10.18
N SER A 253 9.19 -14.90 10.01
CA SER A 253 8.12 -13.95 10.33
C SER A 253 6.86 -14.21 9.49
N THR A 254 7.01 -14.52 8.19
CA THR A 254 5.88 -14.94 7.35
C THR A 254 5.20 -16.20 7.86
N TRP A 255 5.96 -17.24 8.21
CA TRP A 255 5.36 -18.46 8.79
C TRP A 255 4.69 -18.21 10.14
N ALA A 256 5.28 -17.33 10.96
CA ALA A 256 4.69 -16.94 12.23
C ALA A 256 3.37 -16.18 12.06
N LEU A 257 3.27 -15.31 11.04
CA LEU A 257 2.03 -14.63 10.66
C LEU A 257 0.94 -15.63 10.25
N ILE A 258 1.27 -16.58 9.38
CA ILE A 258 0.33 -17.63 8.94
C ILE A 258 -0.18 -18.41 10.15
N ALA A 259 0.72 -18.86 11.03
CA ALA A 259 0.33 -19.57 12.24
C ALA A 259 -0.56 -18.72 13.16
N HIS A 260 -0.23 -17.45 13.30
CA HIS A 260 -1.01 -16.52 14.10
C HIS A 260 -2.44 -16.40 13.58
N GLU A 261 -2.65 -16.20 12.27
CA GLU A 261 -3.97 -16.08 11.66
C GLU A 261 -4.84 -17.30 11.98
N TRP A 262 -4.33 -18.51 11.73
CA TRP A 262 -5.06 -19.76 11.97
C TRP A 262 -5.34 -19.99 13.46
N ARG A 263 -4.33 -19.81 14.32
CA ARG A 263 -4.48 -20.08 15.76
C ARG A 263 -5.38 -19.06 16.44
N ALA A 264 -5.26 -17.78 16.10
CA ALA A 264 -6.11 -16.71 16.64
C ALA A 264 -7.55 -16.82 16.11
N THR A 265 -7.76 -17.38 14.92
CA THR A 265 -9.09 -17.72 14.42
C THR A 265 -9.75 -18.80 15.29
N ALA A 266 -9.00 -19.83 15.69
CA ALA A 266 -9.51 -20.93 16.49
C ALA A 266 -9.70 -20.57 17.98
N ASP A 267 -8.76 -19.82 18.56
CA ASP A 267 -8.78 -19.33 19.94
C ASP A 267 -8.08 -17.96 19.98
N PRO A 268 -8.76 -16.87 20.37
CA PRO A 268 -8.12 -15.55 20.50
C PRO A 268 -6.87 -15.55 21.41
N GLN A 269 -6.80 -16.44 22.42
CA GLN A 269 -5.63 -16.61 23.27
C GLN A 269 -4.52 -17.48 22.65
N GLY A 270 -4.70 -17.90 21.39
CA GLY A 270 -3.75 -18.66 20.60
C GLY A 270 -2.86 -17.82 19.67
N GLY A 271 -3.12 -16.51 19.56
CA GLY A 271 -2.39 -15.59 18.67
C GLY A 271 -1.02 -15.15 19.20
N LEU A 272 -0.14 -14.70 18.30
CA LEU A 272 1.28 -14.37 18.56
C LEU A 272 1.44 -13.37 19.71
N PHE A 273 0.55 -12.38 19.84
CA PHE A 273 0.61 -11.34 20.87
C PHE A 273 -0.40 -11.52 22.02
N SER A 274 -1.11 -12.65 22.07
CA SER A 274 -2.02 -12.95 23.19
C SER A 274 -1.28 -13.06 24.52
N ALA A 275 -1.99 -12.79 25.62
CA ALA A 275 -1.43 -12.90 26.98
C ALA A 275 -0.82 -14.28 27.24
N ARG A 276 -1.52 -15.36 26.85
CA ARG A 276 -1.03 -16.74 26.97
C ARG A 276 0.28 -16.97 26.20
N SER A 277 0.40 -16.42 24.99
CA SER A 277 1.62 -16.59 24.19
C SER A 277 2.77 -15.75 24.73
N VAL A 278 2.50 -14.54 25.24
CA VAL A 278 3.49 -13.69 25.92
C VAL A 278 4.00 -14.36 27.20
N GLU A 279 3.12 -14.94 28.00
CA GLU A 279 3.52 -15.65 29.23
C GLU A 279 4.38 -16.87 28.92
N LYS A 280 3.99 -17.67 27.92
CA LYS A 280 4.71 -18.88 27.54
C LYS A 280 6.06 -18.61 26.85
N TRP A 281 6.13 -17.55 26.04
CA TRP A 281 7.33 -17.12 25.32
C TRP A 281 7.52 -15.60 25.48
N PRO A 282 8.10 -15.14 26.62
CA PRO A 282 8.22 -13.72 26.92
C PRO A 282 9.05 -12.97 25.87
N ALA A 283 10.17 -13.54 25.42
CA ALA A 283 10.98 -12.96 24.37
C ALA A 283 10.27 -13.07 23.01
N LEU A 284 10.19 -11.95 22.27
CA LEU A 284 9.54 -11.93 20.96
C LEU A 284 10.20 -12.90 19.97
N ALA A 285 11.54 -13.01 20.00
CA ALA A 285 12.28 -13.90 19.10
C ALA A 285 11.87 -15.37 19.27
N ASP A 286 11.79 -15.87 20.52
CA ASP A 286 11.39 -17.24 20.83
C ASP A 286 9.95 -17.53 20.39
N ARG A 287 9.08 -16.54 20.60
CA ARG A 287 7.67 -16.60 20.23
C ARG A 287 7.48 -16.65 18.71
N VAL A 288 8.22 -15.81 17.96
CA VAL A 288 8.24 -15.86 16.50
C VAL A 288 8.76 -17.20 16.01
N ALA A 289 9.82 -17.75 16.62
CA ALA A 289 10.35 -19.06 16.24
C ALA A 289 9.32 -20.18 16.45
N ALA A 290 8.66 -20.22 17.61
CA ALA A 290 7.61 -21.20 17.90
C ALA A 290 6.44 -21.11 16.91
N PHE A 291 5.96 -19.90 16.62
CA PHE A 291 4.88 -19.70 15.65
C PHE A 291 5.32 -20.04 14.22
N ALA A 292 6.56 -19.75 13.84
CA ALA A 292 7.09 -20.15 12.53
C ALA A 292 7.10 -21.68 12.38
N GLU A 293 7.44 -22.42 13.44
CA GLU A 293 7.34 -23.89 13.43
C GLU A 293 5.90 -24.38 13.30
N PHE A 294 4.94 -23.76 14.00
CA PHE A 294 3.54 -24.10 13.83
C PHE A 294 3.07 -23.85 12.40
N GLY A 295 3.45 -22.71 11.81
CA GLY A 295 3.04 -22.32 10.47
C GLY A 295 3.53 -23.29 9.39
N ARG A 296 4.75 -23.82 9.56
CA ARG A 296 5.33 -24.82 8.63
C ARG A 296 4.67 -26.19 8.69
N ARG A 297 3.87 -26.47 9.71
CA ARG A 297 3.17 -27.76 9.90
C ARG A 297 1.71 -27.72 9.45
N LEU A 298 1.19 -26.54 9.10
CA LEU A 298 -0.13 -26.36 8.51
C LEU A 298 -0.10 -26.78 7.03
#